data_AF-A0A958H9A7-F1
#
_entry.id   AF-A0A958H9A7-F1
#
_cell.length_a   1.000
_cell.length_b   1.000
_cell.length_c   1.000
_cell.angle_alpha   90.00
_cell.angle_beta   90.00
_cell.angle_gamma   90.00
#
_symmetry.space_group_name_H-M   'P 1'
#
loop_
_entity.id
_entity.type
_entity.pdbx_description
1 polymer ?
#
loop_
_entity_poly.entity_id
_entity_poly.type
_entity_poly.pdbx_seq_one_letter_code
_entity_poly.pdbx_strand_id
1 'polypeptide(L)'
;MSYSVLLQDQSPKGYRATLLAWPGVEVEAHTRKDALDQMRVAIAKLLADGEVVELEVSHDQPIIAAPYQETFGMFRDDPTFSDFLAEVESYRQRENDGAND
;
A
#
# COMPACT_ATOMS: atom_id res chain seq x y z
N MET A 1 -3.12 -18.20 -24.80
CA MET A 1 -2.65 -17.51 -23.57
C MET A 1 -3.07 -18.32 -22.37
N SER A 2 -2.31 -18.28 -21.28
CA SER A 2 -2.61 -18.96 -20.02
C SER A 2 -2.70 -17.95 -18.89
N TYR A 3 -3.66 -18.14 -17.99
CA TYR A 3 -3.89 -17.26 -16.84
C TYR A 3 -3.82 -18.07 -15.55
N SER A 4 -3.17 -17.50 -14.54
CA SER A 4 -3.16 -18.08 -13.20
C SER A 4 -4.47 -17.78 -12.50
N VAL A 5 -5.15 -18.82 -12.05
CA VAL A 5 -6.44 -18.75 -11.36
C VAL A 5 -6.27 -19.40 -10.00
N LEU A 6 -6.63 -18.67 -8.94
CA LEU A 6 -6.78 -19.24 -7.62
C LEU A 6 -8.11 -20.00 -7.58
N LEU A 7 -8.05 -21.29 -7.29
CA LEU A 7 -9.24 -22.14 -7.16
C LEU A 7 -9.37 -22.61 -5.71
N GLN A 8 -10.48 -22.22 -5.07
CA GLN A 8 -10.74 -22.52 -3.67
C GLN A 8 -11.92 -23.48 -3.57
N ASP A 9 -11.73 -24.58 -2.84
CA ASP A 9 -12.83 -25.42 -2.40
C ASP A 9 -13.56 -24.70 -1.26
N GLN A 10 -14.88 -24.56 -1.38
CA GLN A 10 -15.77 -23.87 -0.45
C GLN A 10 -16.88 -24.81 0.04
N SER A 11 -16.62 -26.12 0.06
CA SER A 11 -17.59 -27.14 0.48
C SER A 11 -18.29 -26.79 1.80
N PRO A 12 -19.64 -26.92 1.87
CA PRO A 12 -20.51 -27.56 0.88
C PRO A 12 -20.99 -26.64 -0.27
N LYS A 13 -20.54 -25.36 -0.32
CA LYS A 13 -21.04 -24.36 -1.28
C LYS A 13 -20.51 -24.54 -2.71
N GLY A 14 -19.49 -25.38 -2.91
CA GLY A 14 -18.88 -25.65 -4.21
C GLY A 14 -17.46 -25.08 -4.29
N TYR A 15 -17.13 -24.46 -5.42
CA TYR A 15 -15.82 -23.91 -5.73
C TYR A 15 -15.93 -22.42 -6.08
N ARG A 16 -14.92 -21.65 -5.66
CA ARG A 16 -14.70 -20.27 -6.10
C ARG A 16 -13.41 -20.20 -6.92
N ALA A 17 -13.47 -19.59 -8.10
CA ALA A 17 -12.32 -19.31 -8.93
C ALA A 17 -12.10 -17.80 -9.03
N THR A 18 -10.89 -17.34 -8.76
CA THR A 18 -10.49 -15.92 -8.78
C THR A 18 -9.31 -15.74 -9.74
N LEU A 19 -9.42 -14.80 -10.69
CA LEU A 19 -8.34 -14.48 -11.62
C LEU A 19 -7.27 -13.64 -10.90
N LEU A 20 -6.03 -14.12 -10.87
CA LEU A 20 -4.97 -13.41 -10.13
C LEU A 20 -4.46 -12.16 -10.85
N ALA A 21 -4.57 -12.11 -12.18
CA ALA A 21 -4.09 -10.99 -12.98
C ALA A 21 -5.02 -9.76 -12.95
N TRP A 22 -6.29 -9.92 -12.54
CA TRP A 22 -7.28 -8.86 -12.59
C TRP A 22 -8.16 -8.86 -11.34
N PRO A 23 -8.10 -7.81 -10.50
CA PRO A 23 -8.94 -7.73 -9.31
C PRO A 23 -10.43 -7.74 -9.67
N GLY A 24 -11.23 -8.49 -8.90
CA GLY A 24 -12.70 -8.49 -9.01
C GLY A 24 -13.29 -9.44 -10.05
N VAL A 25 -12.47 -10.22 -10.78
CA VAL A 25 -12.98 -11.27 -11.67
C VAL A 25 -13.02 -12.59 -10.91
N GLU A 26 -14.23 -12.96 -10.48
CA GLU A 26 -14.51 -14.17 -9.72
C GLU A 26 -15.74 -14.90 -10.27
N VAL A 27 -15.72 -16.24 -10.17
CA VAL A 27 -16.89 -17.08 -10.47
C VAL A 27 -17.06 -18.14 -9.39
N GLU A 28 -18.31 -18.52 -9.13
CA GLU A 28 -18.66 -19.60 -8.21
C GLU A 28 -19.41 -20.69 -8.95
N ALA A 29 -19.09 -21.95 -8.66
CA ALA A 29 -19.79 -23.09 -9.25
C ALA A 29 -19.77 -24.31 -8.34
N HIS A 30 -20.72 -25.22 -8.51
CA HIS A 30 -20.82 -26.42 -7.68
C HIS A 30 -19.69 -27.43 -7.90
N THR A 31 -19.06 -27.43 -9.08
CA THR A 31 -17.97 -28.35 -9.40
C THR A 31 -16.70 -27.62 -9.82
N ARG A 32 -15.57 -28.30 -9.61
CA ARG A 32 -14.25 -27.82 -10.05
C ARG A 32 -14.21 -27.52 -11.55
N LYS A 33 -14.86 -28.37 -12.36
CA LYS A 33 -14.90 -28.23 -13.81
C LYS A 33 -15.70 -27.00 -14.21
N ASP A 34 -16.88 -26.82 -13.63
CA ASP A 34 -17.77 -25.70 -13.96
C ASP A 34 -17.14 -24.36 -13.57
N ALA A 35 -16.47 -24.28 -12.42
CA ALA A 35 -15.77 -23.05 -12.01
C ALA A 35 -14.69 -22.66 -13.02
N LEU A 36 -13.93 -23.63 -13.54
CA LEU A 36 -12.90 -23.39 -14.55
C LEU A 36 -13.50 -23.07 -15.93
N ASP A 37 -14.59 -23.73 -16.33
CA ASP A 37 -15.27 -23.46 -17.59
C ASP A 37 -15.89 -22.04 -17.57
N GLN A 38 -16.55 -21.64 -16.48
CA GLN A 38 -17.07 -20.29 -16.29
C GLN A 38 -15.95 -19.24 -16.24
N MET A 39 -14.84 -19.52 -15.57
CA MET A 39 -13.70 -18.59 -15.53
C MET A 39 -13.09 -18.36 -16.93
N ARG A 40 -13.03 -19.40 -17.77
CA ARG A 40 -12.58 -19.22 -19.17
C ARG A 40 -13.50 -18.29 -19.94
N VAL A 41 -14.82 -18.41 -19.77
CA VAL A 41 -15.79 -17.51 -20.39
C VAL A 41 -15.65 -16.08 -19.85
N ALA A 42 -15.48 -15.91 -18.54
CA ALA A 42 -15.28 -14.61 -17.92
C ALA A 42 -14.02 -13.90 -18.44
N ILE A 43 -12.90 -14.63 -18.54
CA ILE A 43 -11.65 -14.10 -19.12
C ILE A 43 -11.85 -13.73 -20.60
N ALA A 44 -12.47 -14.60 -21.39
CA ALA A 44 -12.72 -14.33 -22.80
C ALA A 44 -13.57 -13.07 -22.99
N LYS A 45 -14.60 -12.89 -22.15
CA LYS A 45 -15.45 -11.70 -22.17
C LYS A 45 -14.68 -10.45 -21.77
N LEU A 46 -13.90 -10.50 -20.68
CA LEU A 46 -13.06 -9.38 -20.25
C LEU A 46 -12.14 -8.88 -21.37
N LEU A 47 -11.52 -9.80 -22.10
CA LEU A 47 -10.59 -9.47 -23.18
C LEU A 47 -11.30 -9.04 -24.48
N ALA A 48 -12.55 -9.44 -24.68
CA ALA A 48 -13.35 -9.04 -25.83
C ALA A 48 -13.98 -7.65 -25.64
N ASP A 49 -14.43 -7.35 -24.41
CA ASP A 49 -15.13 -6.11 -24.07
C ASP A 49 -14.18 -5.01 -23.55
N GLY A 50 -12.98 -5.40 -23.09
CA GLY A 50 -12.02 -4.53 -22.43
C GLY A 50 -10.84 -4.14 -23.30
N GLU A 51 -10.40 -2.90 -23.15
CA GLU A 51 -9.15 -2.39 -23.72
C GLU A 51 -8.19 -2.04 -22.58
N VAL A 52 -6.93 -2.45 -22.70
CA VAL A 52 -5.88 -2.01 -21.78
C VAL A 52 -5.36 -0.66 -22.28
N VAL A 53 -5.68 0.42 -21.57
CA VAL A 53 -5.23 1.77 -21.89
C VAL A 53 -4.28 2.29 -20.81
N GLU A 54 -3.23 2.98 -21.23
CA GLU A 54 -2.35 3.72 -20.34
C GLU A 54 -2.89 5.15 -20.20
N LEU A 55 -3.14 5.59 -18.97
CA LEU A 55 -3.63 6.93 -18.68
C LEU A 55 -2.56 7.68 -17.88
N GLU A 56 -1.98 8.70 -18.50
CA GLU A 56 -1.10 9.63 -17.81
C GLU A 56 -1.96 10.57 -16.95
N VAL A 57 -1.81 10.45 -15.63
CA VAL A 57 -2.49 11.34 -14.68
C VAL A 57 -1.49 12.42 -14.26
N SER A 58 -1.69 13.63 -14.80
CA SER A 58 -0.94 14.82 -14.41
C SER A 58 -1.18 15.10 -12.92
N HIS A 59 -0.11 15.10 -12.13
CA HIS A 59 -0.18 15.55 -10.74
C HIS A 59 -0.14 17.07 -10.72
N ASP A 60 -1.26 17.71 -11.06
CA ASP A 60 -1.49 19.14 -10.78
C ASP A 60 -1.88 19.34 -9.30
N GLN A 61 -1.39 18.48 -8.40
CA GLN A 61 -1.45 18.81 -6.99
C GLN A 61 -0.44 19.93 -6.77
N PRO A 62 -0.84 21.12 -6.27
CA PRO A 62 0.14 22.03 -5.74
C PRO A 62 0.93 21.23 -4.72
N ILE A 63 2.26 21.23 -4.84
CA ILE A 63 3.14 20.70 -3.81
C ILE A 63 2.66 21.40 -2.54
N ILE A 64 1.91 20.66 -1.70
CA ILE A 64 1.47 21.16 -0.41
C ILE A 64 2.78 21.55 0.25
N ALA A 65 2.94 22.85 0.53
CA ALA A 65 4.16 23.35 1.15
C ALA A 65 4.49 22.40 2.30
N ALA A 66 5.61 21.69 2.17
CA ALA A 66 5.83 20.57 3.07
C ALA A 66 5.85 21.15 4.49
N PRO A 67 5.17 20.55 5.49
CA PRO A 67 4.94 21.22 6.78
C PRO A 67 6.20 21.74 7.50
N TYR A 68 7.35 21.20 7.13
CA TYR A 68 8.68 21.57 7.61
C TYR A 68 9.34 22.71 6.83
N GLN A 69 8.80 23.18 5.72
CA GLN A 69 9.37 24.29 4.92
C GLN A 69 9.46 25.59 5.72
N GLU A 70 8.50 25.86 6.60
CA GLU A 70 8.49 27.09 7.41
C GLU A 70 9.52 27.06 8.55
N THR A 71 9.89 25.87 9.02
CA THR A 71 10.76 25.69 10.19
C THR A 71 12.14 25.14 9.85
N PHE A 72 12.38 24.77 8.59
CA PHE A 72 13.65 24.23 8.14
C PHE A 72 14.79 25.23 8.37
N GLY A 73 15.70 24.89 9.28
CA GLY A 73 16.85 25.73 9.62
C GLY A 73 16.52 26.94 10.50
N MET A 74 15.35 27.00 11.13
CA MET A 74 14.92 28.15 11.93
C MET A 74 15.87 28.52 13.09
N PHE A 75 16.70 27.58 13.55
CA PHE A 75 17.67 27.79 14.63
C PHE A 75 19.12 27.96 14.14
N ARG A 76 19.36 28.02 12.81
CA ARG A 76 20.74 28.07 12.26
C ARG A 76 21.55 29.25 12.82
N ASP A 77 20.91 30.40 12.94
CA ASP A 77 21.54 31.66 13.32
C ASP A 77 21.15 32.07 14.76
N ASP A 78 20.52 31.17 15.54
CA ASP A 78 20.15 31.42 16.93
C ASP A 78 21.39 31.29 17.83
N PRO A 79 21.86 32.39 18.46
CA PRO A 79 23.06 32.37 19.29
C PRO A 79 22.91 31.55 20.58
N THR A 80 21.67 31.23 20.98
CA THR A 80 21.37 30.48 22.21
C THR A 80 21.25 28.96 21.98
N PHE A 81 21.21 28.51 20.71
CA PHE A 81 20.97 27.10 20.38
C PHE A 81 22.04 26.16 20.96
N SER A 82 23.30 26.60 20.98
CA SER A 82 24.41 25.83 21.58
C SER A 82 24.22 25.61 23.09
N ASP A 83 23.79 26.65 23.81
CA ASP A 83 23.56 26.58 25.25
C ASP A 83 22.37 25.67 25.58
N PHE A 84 21.31 25.76 24.78
CA PHE A 84 20.15 24.86 24.87
C PHE A 84 20.57 23.39 24.71
N LEU A 85 21.41 23.06 23.72
CA LEU A 85 21.90 21.70 23.54
C LEU A 85 22.75 21.21 24.72
N ALA A 86 23.57 22.09 25.29
CA ALA A 86 24.38 21.76 26.46
C ALA A 86 23.50 21.46 27.70
N GLU A 87 22.42 22.22 27.89
CA GLU A 87 21.46 21.98 28.98
C GLU A 87 20.69 20.66 28.79
N VAL A 88 20.24 20.36 27.56
CA VAL A 88 19.60 19.09 27.22
C VAL A 88 20.53 17.90 27.49
N GLU A 89 21.80 18.02 27.17
CA GLU A 89 22.79 16.97 27.44
C GLU A 89 23.01 16.77 28.94
N SER A 90 23.16 17.86 29.71
CA SER A 90 23.26 17.78 31.18
C SER A 90 22.01 17.17 31.81
N TYR A 91 20.83 17.48 31.29
CA TYR A 91 19.58 16.85 31.71
C TYR A 91 19.61 15.33 31.47
N ARG A 92 19.97 14.89 30.25
CA ARG A 92 20.04 13.45 29.91
C ARG A 92 21.02 12.68 30.78
N GLN A 93 22.18 13.27 31.08
CA GLN A 93 23.18 12.64 31.95
C GLN A 93 22.65 12.43 33.36
N ARG A 94 22.01 13.45 33.96
CA ARG A 94 21.40 13.31 35.29
C ARG A 94 20.33 12.23 35.36
N GLU A 95 19.45 12.16 34.35
CA GLU A 95 18.38 11.16 34.29
C GLU A 95 18.93 9.74 34.07
N ASN A 96 19.97 9.58 33.24
CA ASN A 96 20.59 8.28 32.98
C ASN A 96 21.45 7.81 34.15
N ASP A 97 22.15 8.71 34.85
CA ASP A 97 22.98 8.38 36.02
C ASP A 97 22.13 8.11 37.27
N GLY A 98 20.94 8.72 37.36
CA GLY A 98 19.95 8.47 38.42
C GLY A 98 19.17 7.15 38.30
N ALA A 99 19.37 6.39 37.22
CA ALA A 99 18.70 5.11 36.96
C ALA A 99 19.50 3.88 37.46
N ASN A 100 20.60 4.08 38.19
CA ASN A 100 21.52 3.00 38.59
C ASN A 100 21.78 2.90 40.11
N ASP A 101 20.83 3.36 40.94
CA ASP A 101 20.79 3.14 42.40
C ASP A 101 19.54 2.35 42.81
#